data_AF-A0A7L0RDR1-F1
#
_entry.id   AF-A0A7L0RDR1-F1
#
_cell.length_a   1.000
_cell.length_b   1.000
_cell.length_c   1.000
_cell.angle_alpha   90.00
_cell.angle_beta   90.00
_cell.angle_gamma   90.00
#
_symmetry.space_group_name_H-M   'P 1'
#
loop_
_entity.id
_entity.type
_entity.pdbx_description
1 polymer ?
#
loop_
_entity_poly.entity_id
_entity_poly.type
_entity_poly.pdbx_seq_one_letter_code
_entity_poly.pdbx_strand_id
1 'polypeptide(L)'
;EYTIDIFFAQTWYDRRLKFNSTIKVLRLNSNMVGKIWIPDTFFRNSKKADAHWITTPNRMLRIWNDGRVLYTLRLTIDAECQLQLHNFPMDAHSCPLEFSSYGYPREEIIYQWKRSSVEVGDTRSWRLYQFSFTGLRNTTEVVKTTSG
;
A
#
# COMPACT_ATOMS: atom_id res chain seq x y z
N GLU A 1 13.92 13.34 1.49
CA GLU A 1 12.79 12.49 1.97
C GLU A 1 11.49 13.23 1.72
N TYR A 2 10.38 12.52 1.69
CA TYR A 2 9.05 13.10 1.56
C TYR A 2 8.04 12.30 2.38
N THR A 3 7.03 12.97 2.91
CA THR A 3 5.95 12.35 3.67
C THR A 3 4.74 12.14 2.78
N ILE A 4 4.14 10.96 2.83
CA ILE A 4 2.91 10.61 2.11
C ILE A 4 1.90 9.93 3.04
N ASP A 5 0.63 10.27 2.90
CA ASP A 5 -0.50 9.63 3.60
C ASP A 5 -1.36 8.89 2.58
N ILE A 6 -1.53 7.57 2.76
CA ILE A 6 -2.22 6.70 1.81
C ILE A 6 -3.23 5.79 2.51
N PHE A 7 -4.29 5.45 1.77
CA PHE A 7 -5.09 4.26 2.03
C PHE A 7 -4.56 3.13 1.16
N PHE A 8 -3.85 2.19 1.77
CA PHE A 8 -3.30 1.05 1.07
C PHE A 8 -4.30 -0.11 1.08
N ALA A 9 -4.68 -0.61 -0.10
CA ALA A 9 -5.70 -1.64 -0.24
C ALA A 9 -5.18 -2.84 -1.02
N GLN A 10 -5.39 -4.04 -0.47
CA GLN A 10 -4.93 -5.30 -1.03
C GLN A 10 -6.09 -6.26 -1.20
N THR A 11 -6.06 -7.06 -2.25
CA THR A 11 -7.08 -8.09 -2.51
C THR A 11 -6.41 -9.40 -2.88
N TRP A 12 -6.80 -10.49 -2.23
CA TRP A 12 -6.34 -11.84 -2.56
C TRP A 12 -7.49 -12.84 -2.41
N TYR A 13 -7.24 -14.09 -2.82
CA TYR A 13 -8.16 -15.20 -2.64
C TYR A 13 -7.61 -16.16 -1.58
N ASP A 14 -8.38 -16.42 -0.52
CA ASP A 14 -8.10 -17.45 0.48
C ASP A 14 -9.24 -18.47 0.50
N ARG A 15 -8.95 -19.69 0.03
CA ARG A 15 -9.95 -20.76 -0.07
C ARG A 15 -10.44 -21.25 1.29
N ARG A 16 -9.67 -21.05 2.36
CA ARG A 16 -10.04 -21.46 3.73
C ARG A 16 -11.15 -20.58 4.32
N LEU A 17 -11.34 -19.39 3.75
CA LEU A 17 -12.35 -18.41 4.19
C LEU A 17 -13.64 -18.46 3.35
N LYS A 18 -13.82 -19.47 2.49
CA LYS A 18 -15.07 -19.69 1.76
C LYS A 18 -16.18 -20.05 2.73
N PHE A 19 -17.38 -19.53 2.49
CA PHE A 19 -18.55 -19.84 3.29
C PHE A 19 -19.82 -19.93 2.45
N ASN A 20 -20.68 -20.88 2.78
CA ASN A 20 -21.98 -21.05 2.14
C ASN A 20 -23.05 -20.39 3.02
N SER A 21 -23.52 -19.23 2.58
CA SER A 21 -24.57 -18.46 3.25
C SER A 21 -25.33 -17.60 2.25
N THR A 22 -26.51 -17.13 2.63
CA THR A 22 -27.24 -16.08 1.90
C THR A 22 -26.47 -14.75 1.93
N ILE A 23 -25.66 -14.52 2.97
CA ILE A 23 -24.80 -13.35 3.07
C ILE A 23 -23.71 -13.42 2.00
N LYS A 24 -23.57 -12.37 1.17
CA LYS A 24 -22.55 -12.33 0.11
C LYS A 24 -21.21 -11.76 0.56
N VAL A 25 -21.20 -10.90 1.57
CA VAL A 25 -20.00 -10.21 2.04
C VAL A 25 -20.06 -9.97 3.55
N LEU A 26 -19.00 -10.38 4.25
CA LEU A 26 -18.76 -10.04 5.65
C LEU A 26 -17.96 -8.74 5.70
N ARG A 27 -18.51 -7.71 6.32
CA ARG A 27 -17.84 -6.43 6.56
C ARG A 27 -17.36 -6.41 8.01
N LEU A 28 -16.07 -6.59 8.21
CA LEU A 28 -15.47 -6.81 9.53
C LEU A 28 -14.59 -5.62 9.91
N ASN A 29 -14.44 -5.40 11.22
CA ASN A 29 -13.53 -4.42 11.78
C ASN A 29 -12.11 -4.99 11.96
N SER A 30 -11.22 -4.19 12.54
CA SER A 30 -9.81 -4.54 12.78
C SER A 30 -9.59 -5.79 13.66
N ASN A 31 -10.58 -6.23 14.43
CA ASN A 31 -10.42 -7.33 15.39
C ASN A 31 -10.17 -8.69 14.71
N MET A 32 -10.59 -8.86 13.46
CA MET A 32 -10.36 -10.10 12.71
C MET A 32 -8.98 -10.16 12.05
N VAL A 33 -8.32 -9.01 11.85
CA VAL A 33 -7.07 -8.92 11.08
C VAL A 33 -5.96 -9.80 11.70
N GLY A 34 -5.90 -9.91 13.03
CA GLY A 34 -4.92 -10.77 13.72
C GLY A 34 -5.25 -12.26 13.74
N LYS A 35 -6.38 -12.69 13.17
CA LYS A 35 -6.84 -14.10 13.16
C LYS A 35 -6.75 -14.76 11.79
N ILE A 36 -6.49 -13.98 10.75
CA ILE A 36 -6.35 -14.47 9.38
C ILE A 36 -4.95 -14.16 8.87
N TRP A 37 -4.54 -14.88 7.83
CA TRP A 37 -3.30 -14.56 7.14
C TRP A 37 -3.42 -13.21 6.43
N ILE A 38 -2.43 -12.33 6.64
CA ILE A 38 -2.29 -11.03 6.01
C ILE A 38 -0.90 -11.01 5.35
N PRO A 39 -0.75 -10.59 4.08
CA PRO A 39 0.57 -10.51 3.45
C PRO A 39 1.47 -9.52 4.21
N ASP A 40 2.75 -9.87 4.32
CA ASP A 40 3.80 -9.13 5.03
C ASP A 40 4.38 -7.99 4.18
N THR A 41 3.50 -7.20 3.56
CA THR A 41 3.90 -6.11 2.68
C THR A 41 4.59 -4.99 3.47
N PHE A 42 5.80 -4.64 3.06
CA PHE A 42 6.58 -3.55 3.64
C PHE A 42 7.02 -2.56 2.55
N PHE A 43 7.29 -1.32 2.95
CA PHE A 43 7.78 -0.28 2.05
C PHE A 43 9.32 -0.27 2.08
N ARG A 44 9.96 -0.53 0.94
CA ARG A 44 11.41 -0.79 0.87
C ARG A 44 12.23 0.46 1.15
N ASN A 45 11.78 1.60 0.63
CA ASN A 45 12.43 2.89 0.79
C ASN A 45 11.79 3.73 1.92
N SER A 46 11.04 3.13 2.85
CA SER A 46 10.54 3.87 4.01
C SER A 46 11.61 4.00 5.07
N LYS A 47 11.87 5.23 5.52
CA LYS A 47 12.64 5.49 6.75
C LYS A 47 11.78 5.35 8.00
N LYS A 48 10.52 5.76 7.89
CA LYS A 48 9.50 5.63 8.93
C LYS A 48 8.15 5.34 8.28
N ALA A 49 7.38 4.43 8.86
CA ALA A 49 6.03 4.13 8.40
C ALA A 49 5.13 3.85 9.61
N ASP A 50 4.10 4.66 9.77
CA ASP A 50 3.18 4.61 10.90
C ASP A 50 1.76 4.26 10.43
N ALA A 51 1.17 3.26 11.06
CA ALA A 51 -0.26 2.99 10.94
C ALA A 51 -1.06 3.90 11.88
N HIS A 52 -2.31 4.18 11.51
CA HIS A 52 -3.19 5.05 12.30
C HIS A 52 -4.06 4.23 13.27
N TRP A 53 -4.12 4.66 14.54
CA TRP A 53 -4.75 3.90 15.64
C TRP A 53 -5.87 4.64 16.39
N ILE A 54 -6.19 5.88 16.01
CA ILE A 54 -7.17 6.72 16.71
C ILE A 54 -8.46 6.82 15.88
N THR A 55 -9.66 6.67 16.48
CA THR A 55 -9.95 6.22 17.87
C THR A 55 -9.84 4.70 18.03
N THR A 56 -9.79 3.98 16.91
CA THR A 56 -9.56 2.52 16.82
C THR A 56 -8.55 2.27 15.69
N PRO A 57 -7.96 1.06 15.58
CA PRO A 57 -7.07 0.74 14.47
C PRO A 57 -7.76 0.98 13.11
N ASN A 58 -7.22 1.90 12.30
CA ASN A 58 -7.81 2.28 11.01
C ASN A 58 -7.53 1.23 9.95
N ARG A 59 -8.20 0.08 10.11
CA ARG A 59 -8.11 -1.11 9.27
C ARG A 59 -9.51 -1.60 8.95
N MET A 60 -9.73 -1.97 7.70
CA MET A 60 -10.98 -2.51 7.20
C MET A 60 -10.74 -3.88 6.58
N LEU A 61 -11.64 -4.83 6.85
CA LEU A 61 -11.59 -6.16 6.27
C LEU A 61 -12.94 -6.52 5.65
N ARG A 62 -12.94 -6.99 4.40
CA ARG A 62 -14.13 -7.55 3.75
C ARG A 62 -13.83 -8.93 3.18
N ILE A 63 -14.68 -9.90 3.48
CA ILE A 63 -14.55 -11.27 2.98
C ILE A 63 -15.81 -11.60 2.18
N TRP A 64 -15.64 -11.96 0.92
CA TRP A 64 -16.72 -12.46 0.07
C TRP A 64 -16.88 -13.97 0.22
N ASN A 65 -18.07 -14.47 -0.10
CA ASN A 65 -18.40 -15.90 0.01
C ASN A 65 -17.52 -16.81 -0.86
N ASP A 66 -16.94 -16.29 -1.95
CA ASP A 66 -16.00 -16.99 -2.83
C ASP A 66 -14.57 -17.09 -2.28
N GLY A 67 -14.32 -16.54 -1.08
CA GLY A 67 -13.00 -16.51 -0.45
C GLY A 67 -12.15 -15.32 -0.86
N ARG A 68 -12.67 -14.36 -1.64
CA ARG A 68 -11.98 -13.10 -1.88
C ARG A 68 -11.90 -12.29 -0.60
N VAL A 69 -10.72 -11.77 -0.28
CA VAL A 69 -10.46 -10.92 0.87
C VAL A 69 -10.00 -9.54 0.38
N LEU A 70 -10.58 -8.48 0.93
CA LEU A 70 -10.10 -7.10 0.80
C LEU A 70 -9.64 -6.63 2.17
N TYR A 71 -8.38 -6.22 2.24
CA TYR A 71 -7.80 -5.59 3.41
C TYR A 71 -7.39 -4.16 3.04
N THR A 72 -7.71 -3.19 3.89
CA THR A 72 -7.34 -1.79 3.69
C THR A 72 -6.90 -1.19 4.99
N LEU A 73 -5.84 -0.39 4.97
CA LEU A 73 -5.33 0.35 6.12
C LEU A 73 -4.85 1.74 5.72
N ARG A 74 -4.86 2.68 6.66
CA ARG A 74 -4.27 4.01 6.50
C ARG A 74 -2.83 4.02 7.02
N LEU A 75 -1.92 4.57 6.21
CA LEU A 75 -0.49 4.65 6.52
C LEU A 75 0.02 6.06 6.25
N THR A 76 0.85 6.57 7.17
CA THR A 76 1.74 7.72 6.91
C THR A 76 3.16 7.19 6.75
N ILE A 77 3.82 7.54 5.66
CA ILE A 77 5.14 7.01 5.29
C ILE A 77 6.08 8.17 5.02
N ASP A 78 7.23 8.18 5.68
CA ASP A 78 8.37 9.01 5.33
C ASP A 78 9.30 8.17 4.46
N ALA A 79 9.28 8.47 3.17
CA ALA A 79 10.01 7.72 2.15
C ALA A 79 11.28 8.47 1.72
N GLU A 80 12.32 7.68 1.49
CA GLU A 80 13.56 8.16 0.91
C GLU A 80 13.35 8.50 -0.58
N CYS A 81 13.85 9.67 -0.97
CA CYS A 81 13.93 10.11 -2.34
C CYS A 81 15.25 10.86 -2.49
N GLN A 82 16.10 10.35 -3.37
CA GLN A 82 17.39 10.95 -3.70
C GLN A 82 17.18 12.07 -4.71
N LEU A 83 17.32 13.32 -4.25
CA LEU A 83 17.12 14.52 -5.07
C LEU A 83 18.42 14.88 -5.78
N GLN A 84 18.36 15.03 -7.10
CA GLN A 84 19.51 15.42 -7.92
C GLN A 84 19.44 16.93 -8.21
N LEU A 85 20.10 17.74 -7.38
CA LEU A 85 19.93 19.20 -7.35
C LEU A 85 20.81 19.97 -8.35
N HIS A 86 21.19 19.35 -9.47
CA HIS A 86 22.09 19.97 -10.46
C HIS A 86 21.51 21.26 -11.08
N ASN A 87 20.19 21.32 -11.26
CA ASN A 87 19.48 22.43 -11.92
C ASN A 87 18.63 23.25 -10.95
N PHE A 88 18.96 23.25 -9.66
CA PHE A 88 18.18 23.99 -8.66
C PHE A 88 18.04 25.48 -9.03
N PRO A 89 16.84 26.09 -8.99
CA PRO A 89 15.54 25.56 -8.53
C PRO A 89 14.61 25.08 -9.66
N MET A 90 15.12 24.84 -10.88
CA MET A 90 14.38 24.45 -12.09
C MET A 90 14.47 22.93 -12.37
N ASP A 91 14.67 22.14 -11.33
CA ASP A 91 14.87 20.71 -11.36
C ASP A 91 13.53 19.94 -11.25
N ALA A 92 13.50 18.76 -11.86
CA ALA A 92 12.36 17.85 -11.80
C ALA A 92 12.79 16.53 -11.17
N HIS A 93 11.99 16.04 -10.22
CA HIS A 93 12.31 14.87 -9.42
C HIS A 93 11.23 13.81 -9.55
N SER A 94 11.65 12.54 -9.59
CA SER A 94 10.76 11.39 -9.53
C SER A 94 11.03 10.65 -8.22
N CYS A 95 10.16 10.85 -7.23
CA CYS A 95 10.30 10.19 -5.94
C CYS A 95 9.55 8.85 -5.92
N PRO A 96 10.24 7.70 -5.76
CA PRO A 96 9.60 6.40 -5.77
C PRO A 96 8.93 6.09 -4.43
N LEU A 97 7.90 5.24 -4.46
CA LEU A 97 7.34 4.55 -3.30
C LEU A 97 7.31 3.06 -3.62
N GLU A 98 8.23 2.30 -3.05
CA GLU A 98 8.44 0.90 -3.38
C GLU A 98 7.92 0.00 -2.27
N PHE A 99 7.21 -1.08 -2.61
CA PHE A 99 6.78 -2.08 -1.65
C PHE A 99 6.91 -3.50 -2.21
N SER A 100 7.14 -4.46 -1.32
CA SER A 100 7.18 -5.89 -1.64
C SER A 100 6.78 -6.72 -0.42
N SER A 101 6.62 -8.04 -0.59
CA SER A 101 6.63 -8.97 0.54
C SER A 101 8.03 -9.00 1.17
N TYR A 102 8.08 -9.24 2.48
CA TYR A 102 9.35 -9.30 3.21
C TYR A 102 9.97 -10.70 3.18
N GLY A 103 9.17 -11.74 3.44
CA GLY A 103 9.61 -13.12 3.55
C GLY A 103 9.17 -14.05 2.42
N TYR A 104 8.29 -13.59 1.53
CA TYR A 104 7.78 -14.41 0.42
C TYR A 104 8.46 -14.04 -0.89
N PRO A 105 9.15 -14.98 -1.55
CA PRO A 105 9.75 -14.76 -2.86
C PRO A 105 8.66 -14.76 -3.97
N ARG A 106 9.10 -14.53 -5.21
CA ARG A 106 8.22 -14.44 -6.39
C ARG A 106 7.38 -15.69 -6.60
N GLU A 107 7.91 -16.85 -6.24
CA GLU A 107 7.25 -18.15 -6.39
C GLU A 107 6.06 -18.30 -5.44
N GLU A 108 5.99 -17.51 -4.37
CA GLU A 108 4.96 -17.60 -3.33
C GLU A 108 3.97 -16.43 -3.39
N ILE A 109 4.45 -15.19 -3.57
CA ILE A 109 3.60 -14.00 -3.68
C ILE A 109 3.96 -13.18 -4.92
N ILE A 110 2.94 -12.86 -5.72
CA ILE A 110 3.04 -11.97 -6.88
C ILE A 110 2.06 -10.81 -6.70
N TYR A 111 2.57 -9.58 -6.67
CA TYR A 111 1.73 -8.38 -6.66
C TYR A 111 1.29 -8.01 -8.07
N GLN A 112 0.07 -7.48 -8.18
CA GLN A 112 -0.47 -6.99 -9.44
C GLN A 112 -1.33 -5.74 -9.21
N TRP A 113 -1.09 -4.71 -10.02
CA TRP A 113 -1.88 -3.50 -10.02
C TRP A 113 -3.28 -3.74 -10.61
N LYS A 114 -4.31 -3.11 -10.02
CA LYS A 114 -5.63 -2.99 -10.66
C LYS A 114 -5.60 -1.96 -11.78
N ARG A 115 -6.63 -1.94 -12.64
CA ARG A 115 -6.77 -0.93 -13.71
C ARG A 115 -6.73 0.50 -13.17
N SER A 116 -7.53 0.79 -12.13
CA SER A 116 -7.36 1.98 -11.29
C SER A 116 -6.44 1.61 -10.14
N SER A 117 -5.13 1.80 -10.33
CA SER A 117 -4.10 1.33 -9.41
C SER A 117 -3.83 2.31 -8.27
N VAL A 118 -3.77 3.59 -8.62
CA VAL A 118 -3.44 4.68 -7.70
C VAL A 118 -4.37 5.84 -8.02
N GLU A 119 -5.15 6.23 -7.03
CA GLU A 119 -6.10 7.32 -7.12
C GLU A 119 -5.58 8.50 -6.32
N VAL A 120 -5.65 9.68 -6.93
CA VAL A 120 -5.13 10.93 -6.37
C VAL A 120 -6.33 11.79 -5.98
N GLY A 121 -6.34 12.25 -4.72
CA GLY A 121 -7.37 13.17 -4.23
C GLY A 121 -7.14 14.62 -4.69
N ASP A 122 -7.75 15.57 -3.97
CA ASP A 122 -7.50 17.00 -4.22
C ASP A 122 -6.03 17.35 -3.92
N THR A 123 -5.31 17.78 -4.95
CA THR A 123 -3.88 18.14 -4.86
C THR A 123 -3.66 19.50 -4.21
N ARG A 124 -4.70 20.35 -4.10
CA ARG A 124 -4.58 21.71 -3.54
C ARG A 124 -4.39 21.73 -2.03
N SER A 125 -4.85 20.69 -1.32
CA SER A 125 -4.69 20.58 0.12
C SER A 125 -3.37 19.93 0.54
N TRP A 126 -2.49 19.61 -0.41
CA TRP A 126 -1.24 18.94 -0.13
C TRP A 126 -0.19 19.90 0.43
N ARG A 127 0.66 19.39 1.32
CA ARG A 127 1.75 20.16 1.94
C ARG A 127 2.99 20.17 1.05
N LEU A 128 2.84 20.62 -0.19
CA LEU A 128 3.93 20.79 -1.14
C LEU A 128 4.26 22.29 -1.27
N TYR A 129 5.29 22.75 -0.56
CA TYR A 129 5.67 24.17 -0.55
C TYR A 129 6.54 24.59 -1.72
N GLN A 130 7.55 23.78 -2.07
CA GLN A 130 8.57 24.09 -3.08
C GLN A 130 8.40 23.28 -4.37
N PHE A 131 7.50 22.29 -4.37
CA PHE A 131 7.30 21.37 -5.48
C PHE A 131 5.84 21.44 -5.95
N SER A 132 5.63 21.13 -7.23
CA SER A 132 4.31 20.93 -7.80
C SER A 132 4.17 19.49 -8.29
N PHE A 133 3.00 18.88 -8.06
CA PHE A 133 2.72 17.55 -8.56
C PHE A 133 2.39 17.62 -10.06
N THR A 134 3.20 16.96 -10.89
CA THR A 134 3.09 17.00 -12.36
C THR A 134 2.57 15.69 -12.96
N GLY A 135 2.76 14.57 -12.27
CA GLY A 135 2.34 13.27 -12.79
C GLY A 135 2.68 12.09 -11.88
N LEU A 136 2.17 10.93 -12.27
CA LEU A 136 2.35 9.66 -11.58
C LEU A 136 2.57 8.55 -12.59
N ARG A 137 3.45 7.60 -12.24
CA ARG A 137 3.67 6.38 -13.02
C ARG A 137 3.83 5.20 -12.07
N ASN A 138 3.27 4.05 -12.43
CA ASN A 138 3.53 2.78 -11.76
C ASN A 138 4.51 1.93 -12.61
N THR A 139 5.24 1.05 -11.95
CA THR A 139 6.09 0.04 -12.59
C THR A 139 5.94 -1.28 -11.82
N THR A 140 6.46 -2.36 -12.38
CA THR A 140 6.54 -3.67 -11.72
C THR A 140 7.90 -4.27 -12.05
N GLU A 141 8.66 -4.56 -11.01
CA GLU A 141 10.04 -5.05 -11.13
C GLU A 141 10.24 -6.27 -10.22
N VAL A 142 11.10 -7.19 -10.66
CA VAL A 142 11.51 -8.35 -9.86
C VAL A 142 12.88 -8.04 -9.27
N VAL A 143 12.93 -7.81 -7.97
CA VAL A 143 14.16 -7.47 -7.25
C VAL A 143 14.52 -8.65 -6.34
N LYS A 144 15.78 -9.10 -6.39
CA LYS A 144 16.29 -10.09 -5.44
C LYS A 144 16.54 -9.42 -4.10
N THR A 145 15.99 -9.97 -3.02
CA THR A 145 16.25 -9.48 -1.67
C THR A 145 17.21 -10.43 -0.95
N THR A 146 17.91 -9.92 0.07
CA THR A 146 18.77 -10.77 0.93
C THR A 146 17.96 -11.80 1.72
N SER A 147 16.65 -11.58 1.87
CA SER A 147 15.71 -12.44 2.58
C SER A 147 15.17 -13.60 1.72
N GLY A 148 15.39 -13.57 0.40
CA GLY A 148 14.78 -14.47 -0.60
C GLY A 148 14.73 -13.82 -1.98
#